data_AF-A0A4S4A478-F1
#
_entry.id   AF-A0A4S4A478-F1
#
_cell.length_a   1.000
_cell.length_b   1.000
_cell.length_c   1.000
_cell.angle_alpha   90.00
_cell.angle_beta   90.00
_cell.angle_gamma   90.00
#
_symmetry.space_group_name_H-M   'P 1'
#
loop_
_entity.id
_entity.type
_entity.pdbx_description
1 polymer ?
#
loop_
_entity_poly.entity_id
_entity_poly.type
_entity_poly.pdbx_seq_one_letter_code
_entity_poly.pdbx_strand_id
1 'polypeptide(L)' 'MEDYQIKIKQFEKDALTEFKSGNTENAIVLFKNAWDVLPEPKTDKPESYLIANSLVFALNKVEKYEEALEWQKNLSKVL' A
#
# COMPACT_ATOMS: atom_id res chain seq x y z
N MET A 1 20.01 -3.02 2.26
CA MET A 1 18.59 -2.65 2.35
C MET A 1 18.57 -1.16 2.62
N GLU A 2 17.95 -0.40 1.74
CA GLU A 2 17.88 1.06 1.86
C GLU A 2 16.96 1.47 3.00
N ASP A 3 17.15 2.66 3.58
CA ASP A 3 16.40 3.14 4.74
C ASP A 3 14.89 3.14 4.51
N TYR A 4 14.46 3.46 3.27
CA TYR A 4 13.05 3.45 2.89
C TYR A 4 12.45 2.03 2.91
N GLN A 5 13.24 1.01 2.52
CA GLN A 5 12.80 -0.39 2.50
C GLN A 5 12.56 -0.93 3.91
N ILE A 6 13.37 -0.49 4.87
CA ILE A 6 13.18 -0.84 6.30
C ILE A 6 11.86 -0.25 6.80
N LYS A 7 11.58 1.02 6.47
CA LYS A 7 10.32 1.69 6.84
C LYS A 7 9.10 1.02 6.19
N ILE A 8 9.18 0.68 4.90
CA ILE A 8 8.10 -0.04 4.20
C ILE A 8 7.79 -1.37 4.90
N LYS A 9 8.81 -2.18 5.21
CA LYS A 9 8.60 -3.46 5.90
C LYS A 9 7.94 -3.29 7.26
N GLN A 10 8.26 -2.21 7.97
CA GLN A 10 7.61 -1.89 9.23
C GLN A 10 6.12 -1.56 9.01
N PHE A 11 5.81 -0.68 8.04
CA PHE A 11 4.42 -0.37 7.69
C PHE A 11 3.62 -1.59 7.22
N GLU A 12 4.21 -2.47 6.41
CA GLU A 12 3.55 -3.71 5.96
C GLU A 12 3.22 -4.65 7.14
N LYS A 13 4.17 -4.81 8.07
CA LYS A 13 3.98 -5.63 9.27
C LYS A 13 2.86 -5.07 10.15
N ASP A 14 2.84 -3.76 10.36
CA ASP A 14 1.83 -3.09 11.16
C ASP A 14 0.46 -3.16 10.46
N ALA A 15 0.41 -2.95 9.13
CA ALA A 15 -0.81 -3.05 8.34
C ALA A 15 -1.42 -4.45 8.40
N LEU A 16 -0.58 -5.49 8.32
CA LEU A 16 -1.03 -6.87 8.46
C LEU A 16 -1.59 -7.16 9.87
N THR A 17 -1.04 -6.52 10.90
CA THR A 17 -1.51 -6.64 12.28
C THR A 17 -2.87 -5.98 12.43
N GLU A 18 -3.04 -4.76 11.94
CA GLU A 18 -4.34 -4.05 11.93
C GLU A 18 -5.39 -4.85 11.15
N PHE A 19 -5.02 -5.39 9.99
CA PHE A 19 -5.92 -6.20 9.16
C PHE A 19 -6.40 -7.46 9.90
N LYS A 20 -5.50 -8.17 10.59
CA LYS A 20 -5.85 -9.35 11.41
C LYS A 20 -6.73 -9.00 12.61
N SER A 21 -6.59 -7.80 13.15
CA SER A 21 -7.44 -7.27 14.21
C SER A 21 -8.80 -6.74 13.72
N GLY A 22 -9.07 -6.80 12.40
CA GLY A 22 -10.29 -6.29 11.79
C GLY A 22 -10.29 -4.78 11.51
N ASN A 23 -9.20 -4.08 11.86
CA ASN A 23 -9.03 -2.64 11.67
C ASN A 23 -8.55 -2.32 10.25
N THR A 24 -9.33 -2.73 9.24
CA THR A 24 -8.92 -2.61 7.83
C THR A 24 -8.66 -1.15 7.42
N GLU A 25 -9.37 -0.18 7.98
CA GLU A 25 -9.15 1.25 7.76
C GLU A 25 -7.76 1.72 8.24
N ASN A 26 -7.28 1.23 9.39
CA ASN A 26 -5.92 1.54 9.85
C ASN A 26 -4.86 0.91 8.95
N ALA A 27 -5.12 -0.31 8.46
CA ALA A 27 -4.24 -0.97 7.49
C ALA A 27 -4.11 -0.14 6.20
N ILE A 28 -5.21 0.45 5.71
CA ILE A 28 -5.22 1.37 4.56
C ILE A 28 -4.30 2.57 4.80
N VAL A 29 -4.39 3.20 5.98
CA VAL A 29 -3.51 4.34 6.34
C VAL A 29 -2.04 3.91 6.30
N LEU A 30 -1.71 2.75 6.85
CA LEU A 30 -0.34 2.24 6.88
C LEU A 30 0.20 1.92 5.48
N PHE A 31 -0.62 1.37 4.57
CA PHE A 31 -0.21 1.19 3.18
C PHE A 31 0.00 2.51 2.43
N LYS A 32 -0.84 3.53 2.68
CA LYS A 32 -0.63 4.89 2.14
C LYS A 32 0.69 5.49 2.66
N ASN A 33 0.97 5.33 3.95
CA ASN A 33 2.25 5.76 4.53
C ASN A 33 3.45 5.02 3.91
N ALA A 34 3.34 3.71 3.66
CA ALA A 34 4.38 2.94 2.97
C ALA A 34 4.64 3.49 1.56
N TRP A 35 3.58 3.83 0.82
CA TRP A 35 3.69 4.45 -0.50
C TRP A 35 4.39 5.81 -0.46
N ASP A 36 4.19 6.59 0.60
CA ASP A 36 4.79 7.92 0.73
C ASP A 36 6.27 7.92 1.05
N VAL A 37 6.81 6.81 1.58
CA VAL A 37 8.26 6.67 1.79
C VAL A 37 9.01 6.26 0.52
N LEU A 38 8.32 5.78 -0.51
CA LEU A 38 8.97 5.36 -1.74
C LEU A 38 9.72 6.53 -2.39
N PRO A 39 10.99 6.35 -2.78
CA PRO A 39 11.72 7.39 -3.49
C PRO A 39 11.16 7.58 -4.90
N GLU A 40 11.19 8.83 -5.37
CA GLU A 40 10.74 9.17 -6.73
C GLU A 40 11.74 8.70 -7.81
N PRO A 41 11.25 8.30 -8.99
CA PRO A 41 9.85 8.07 -9.31
C PRO A 41 9.33 6.81 -8.60
N LYS A 42 8.20 6.94 -7.88
CA LYS A 42 7.65 5.80 -7.11
C LYS A 42 7.38 4.58 -7.97
N THR A 43 7.02 4.77 -9.23
CA THR A 43 6.65 3.68 -10.16
C THR A 43 7.79 2.71 -10.48
N ASP A 44 9.05 3.09 -10.26
CA ASP A 44 10.20 2.27 -10.68
C ASP A 44 10.67 1.31 -9.58
N LYS A 45 9.99 1.30 -8.44
CA LYS A 45 10.38 0.49 -7.28
C LYS A 45 9.60 -0.82 -7.26
N PRO A 46 10.28 -1.98 -7.07
CA PRO A 46 9.60 -3.26 -6.95
C PRO A 46 8.54 -3.28 -5.84
N GLU A 47 8.78 -2.54 -4.76
CA GLU A 47 7.86 -2.45 -3.62
C GLU A 47 6.53 -1.77 -3.98
N SER A 48 6.51 -0.90 -4.99
CA SER A 48 5.33 -0.12 -5.39
C SER A 48 4.17 -1.00 -5.82
N TYR A 49 4.45 -2.07 -6.57
CA TYR A 49 3.42 -3.01 -6.98
C TYR A 49 2.76 -3.68 -5.77
N LEU A 50 3.57 -4.15 -4.82
CA LEU A 50 3.06 -4.86 -3.64
C LEU A 50 2.26 -3.94 -2.71
N ILE A 51 2.74 -2.72 -2.47
CA ILE A 51 2.05 -1.73 -1.64
C ILE A 51 0.70 -1.37 -2.28
N ALA A 52 0.70 -0.99 -3.56
CA ALA A 52 -0.53 -0.56 -4.22
C ALA A 52 -1.53 -1.71 -4.37
N ASN A 53 -1.08 -2.94 -4.66
CA ASN A 53 -1.98 -4.10 -4.73
C ASN A 53 -2.60 -4.42 -3.35
N SER A 54 -1.81 -4.32 -2.28
CA SER A 54 -2.30 -4.52 -0.90
C SER A 54 -3.31 -3.44 -0.51
N LEU A 55 -3.07 -2.20 -0.92
CA LEU A 55 -3.98 -1.09 -0.72
C LEU A 55 -5.31 -1.28 -1.47
N VAL A 56 -5.26 -1.69 -2.75
CA VAL A 56 -6.47 -2.02 -3.54
C VAL A 56 -7.28 -3.13 -2.86
N PHE A 57 -6.63 -4.18 -2.38
CA PHE A 57 -7.30 -5.26 -1.65
C PHE A 57 -7.99 -4.75 -0.38
N ALA A 58 -7.30 -3.93 0.43
CA ALA A 58 -7.85 -3.38 1.65
C ALA A 58 -9.02 -2.42 1.38
N LEU A 59 -8.93 -1.56 0.37
CA LEU A 59 -10.01 -0.66 -0.04
C LEU A 59 -11.27 -1.41 -0.51
N ASN A 60 -11.09 -2.49 -1.29
CA ASN A 60 -12.22 -3.34 -1.70
C ASN A 60 -12.91 -4.01 -0.51
N LYS A 61 -12.17 -4.36 0.55
CA LYS A 61 -12.72 -4.97 1.76
C LYS A 61 -13.60 -4.02 2.58
N VAL A 62 -13.37 -2.72 2.49
CA VAL A 62 -14.18 -1.68 3.14
C VAL A 62 -15.09 -0.95 2.15
N GLU A 63 -15.31 -1.54 0.97
CA GLU A 63 -16.23 -1.05 -0.07
C GLU A 63 -15.89 0.35 -0.62
N LYS A 64 -14.64 0.80 -0.47
CA LYS A 64 -14.12 2.04 -1.07
C LYS A 64 -13.68 1.82 -2.51
N TYR A 65 -14.63 1.43 -3.37
CA TYR A 65 -14.35 0.97 -4.73
C TYR A 65 -13.78 2.04 -5.65
N GLU A 66 -14.18 3.30 -5.46
CA GLU A 66 -13.70 4.43 -6.26
C GLU A 66 -12.20 4.67 -6.01
N GLU A 67 -11.78 4.74 -4.74
CA GLU A 67 -10.36 4.80 -4.38
C GLU A 67 -9.61 3.56 -4.88
N ALA A 68 -10.19 2.35 -4.73
CA ALA A 68 -9.56 1.12 -5.20
C ALA A 68 -9.29 1.18 -6.72
N LEU A 69 -10.24 1.70 -7.49
CA LEU A 69 -10.11 1.85 -8.95
C LEU A 69 -9.03 2.88 -9.32
N GLU A 70 -8.93 3.99 -8.59
CA GLU A 70 -7.87 4.99 -8.80
C GLU A 70 -6.48 4.38 -8.59
N TRP A 71 -6.30 3.61 -7.50
CA TRP A 71 -5.05 2.92 -7.23
C TRP A 71 -4.73 1.84 -8.26
N GLN A 72 -5.74 1.11 -8.74
CA GLN A 72 -5.56 0.12 -9.82
C GLN A 72 -5.08 0.76 -11.13
N LYS A 73 -5.59 1.95 -11.49
CA LYS A 73 -5.12 2.70 -12.66
C LYS A 73 -3.67 3.18 -12.52
N ASN A 74 -3.22 3.43 -11.29
CA ASN A 74 -1.81 3.75 -11.03
C ASN A 74 -0.93 2.51 -11.21
N LEU A 75 -1.37 1.34 -10.74
CA LEU A 75 -0.68 0.06 -10.97
C LEU A 75 -0.50 -0.29 -12.45
N SER A 76 -1.51 -0.04 -13.29
CA SER A 76 -1.41 -0.31 -14.73
C SER A 76 -0.41 0.57 -15.48
N LYS A 77 0.12 1.63 -14.83
CA LYS A 77 1.22 2.46 -15.36
C LYS A 77 2.60 2.01 -14.87
N VAL A 78 2.63 1.15 -13.86
CA VAL A 78 3.85 0.59 -13.25
C VAL A 78 4.30 -0.69 -13.99
N LEU A 79 3.37 -1.38 -14.64
CA LEU A 79 3.60 -2.55 -15.51
C LEU A 79 3.85 -2.12 -16.96
#